data_AF-A0A501WJX1-F1
#
_entry.id   AF-A0A501WJX1-F1
#
_cell.length_a   1.000
_cell.length_b   1.000
_cell.length_c   1.000
_cell.angle_alpha   90.00
_cell.angle_beta   90.00
_cell.angle_gamma   90.00
#
_symmetry.space_group_name_H-M   'P 1'
#
loop_
_entity.id
_entity.type
_entity.pdbx_description
1 polymer ?
#
loop_
_entity_poly.entity_id
_entity_poly.type
_entity_poly.pdbx_seq_one_letter_code
_entity_poly.pdbx_strand_id
1 'polypeptide(L)'
;MKSLLLACAALLAGPAFAPAYADDAALLTPAKPGWPLAHPIATADIPTPPFSLPTERGVKPAYVASLPGLPQGRKMTDDFGRETLKYDGVFIRGSRVENGEVVIPPGGLAYLEDTWGGEVALRGEKVPMLGRDVTYVDYDMSIVVKHDVTIPAGQAVAVGGTVYQYYATVGHEQMANNTLHVKTIAGTDWEWAFGSPVLSAGETGWWGDRFAQLYNQGQAREIKREAITFDWLSGVRMDRMLYATDPLFAGLAGAGDSWKVGGRELRVAAVDETAGTVTLELLADSKVTVTRVLGPVQADRLIEDDTARKALVFEDGDMVAFLSPWPKGFDGGKASLKVYGGAFALGYGADYARDPRFASWPVGCPTGHSFGYMLTNKDEIRLRPGEAYAGPEGYFKVVVDAADGAAVTAWHVEDRDGNRSINLGGPEVANVDLVLGQGRVAGQAILKDIGRAMLTRAYGAEVALQNAAAPEGAPAAAPVSEPPVSEAAVAPAAGLTPALGLACAVLALASGAVGYEVARRGK
;
A
#
# COMPACT_ATOMS: atom_id res chain seq x y z
N MET A 1 52.92 -33.22 23.53
CA MET A 1 52.78 -31.77 23.75
C MET A 1 51.35 -31.42 23.32
N LYS A 2 50.29 -31.38 24.14
CA LYS A 2 50.03 -30.67 25.42
C LYS A 2 50.54 -29.23 25.38
N SER A 3 49.60 -28.30 25.14
CA SER A 3 49.39 -26.97 25.76
C SER A 3 48.32 -26.21 24.94
N LEU A 4 47.10 -26.09 25.44
CA LEU A 4 46.57 -24.91 26.16
C LEU A 4 46.51 -23.65 25.28
N LEU A 5 45.31 -23.23 24.90
CA LEU A 5 44.92 -21.81 24.96
C LEU A 5 43.40 -21.70 25.17
N LEU A 6 43.11 -21.11 26.31
CA LEU A 6 41.81 -20.86 26.92
C LEU A 6 41.30 -19.48 26.47
N ALA A 7 39.98 -19.39 26.35
CA ALA A 7 39.12 -18.23 26.65
C ALA A 7 39.42 -16.85 26.01
N CYS A 8 38.42 -16.36 25.27
CA CYS A 8 37.87 -15.01 25.48
C CYS A 8 36.41 -14.98 25.01
N ALA A 9 35.50 -15.43 25.87
CA ALA A 9 34.09 -15.07 25.78
C ALA A 9 33.94 -13.68 26.42
N ALA A 10 33.92 -12.63 25.62
CA ALA A 10 33.59 -11.29 26.07
C ALA A 10 32.06 -11.14 26.03
N LEU A 11 31.45 -11.20 27.21
CA LEU A 11 30.11 -10.71 27.49
C LEU A 11 30.02 -9.22 27.15
N LEU A 12 29.41 -8.90 26.01
CA LEU A 12 28.84 -7.57 25.78
C LEU A 12 27.44 -7.54 26.41
N ALA A 13 27.40 -7.36 27.73
CA ALA A 13 26.20 -6.88 28.39
C ALA A 13 26.11 -5.37 28.11
N GLY A 14 25.48 -5.02 26.99
CA GLY A 14 24.98 -3.66 26.79
C GLY A 14 23.90 -3.33 27.83
N PRO A 15 23.63 -2.05 28.10
CA PRO A 15 22.56 -1.68 29.03
C PRO A 15 21.25 -2.29 28.53
N ALA A 16 20.57 -3.03 29.40
CA ALA A 16 19.23 -3.51 29.15
C ALA A 16 18.30 -2.31 29.04
N PHE A 17 18.11 -1.79 27.83
CA PHE A 17 16.91 -1.06 27.49
C PHE A 17 15.75 -2.05 27.66
N ALA A 18 15.00 -1.93 28.75
CA ALA A 18 13.66 -2.49 28.78
C ALA A 18 12.95 -1.94 27.51
N PRO A 19 12.38 -2.79 26.64
CA PRO A 19 11.87 -2.31 25.38
C PRO A 19 10.67 -1.41 25.69
N ALA A 20 10.68 -0.18 25.18
CA ALA A 20 9.54 0.73 25.20
C ALA A 20 8.24 0.08 24.67
N TYR A 21 8.36 -1.06 23.97
CA TYR A 21 7.29 -1.82 23.34
C TYR A 21 6.54 -2.81 24.25
N ALA A 22 7.01 -3.10 25.48
CA ALA A 22 6.30 -4.05 26.36
C ALA A 22 4.97 -3.49 26.89
N ASP A 23 4.91 -2.17 27.10
CA ASP A 23 3.70 -1.48 27.58
C ASP A 23 2.69 -1.22 26.46
N ASP A 24 3.13 -1.19 25.19
CA ASP A 24 2.26 -0.94 24.04
C ASP A 24 1.15 -1.99 23.89
N ALA A 25 1.40 -3.23 24.32
CA ALA A 25 0.38 -4.28 24.30
C ALA A 25 -0.82 -3.95 25.19
N ALA A 26 -0.62 -3.20 26.28
CA ALA A 26 -1.70 -2.77 27.17
C ALA A 26 -2.52 -1.60 26.59
N LEU A 27 -2.00 -0.90 25.59
CA LEU A 27 -2.70 0.20 24.92
C LEU A 27 -3.71 -0.32 23.90
N LEU A 28 -3.38 -1.44 23.25
CA LEU A 28 -4.10 -1.97 22.10
C LEU A 28 -5.29 -2.85 22.50
N THR A 29 -6.40 -2.68 21.79
CA THR A 29 -7.56 -3.57 21.91
C THR A 29 -7.42 -4.73 20.88
N PRO A 30 -7.48 -6.00 21.30
CA PRO A 30 -7.55 -7.12 20.36
C PRO A 30 -8.79 -7.08 19.47
N ALA A 31 -8.76 -7.74 18.32
CA ALA A 31 -9.90 -7.78 17.39
C ALA A 31 -11.17 -8.39 18.01
N LYS A 32 -11.02 -9.28 19.01
CA LYS A 32 -12.13 -9.84 19.78
C LYS A 32 -11.84 -9.82 21.29
N PRO A 33 -12.84 -9.54 22.13
CA PRO A 33 -12.68 -9.61 23.59
C PRO A 33 -12.14 -10.99 24.04
N GLY A 34 -11.10 -10.97 24.88
CA GLY A 34 -10.48 -12.17 25.43
C GLY A 34 -9.50 -12.89 24.49
N TRP A 35 -9.26 -12.38 23.28
CA TRP A 35 -8.24 -12.91 22.38
C TRP A 35 -6.90 -12.18 22.57
N PRO A 36 -5.76 -12.84 22.26
CA PRO A 36 -4.50 -12.12 22.15
C PRO A 36 -4.54 -11.15 20.96
N LEU A 37 -3.58 -10.23 20.90
CA LEU A 37 -3.31 -9.49 19.67
C LEU A 37 -2.96 -10.50 18.57
N ALA A 38 -3.58 -10.36 17.39
CA ALA A 38 -3.36 -11.30 16.30
C ALA A 38 -1.95 -11.20 15.70
N HIS A 39 -1.34 -10.01 15.76
CA HIS A 39 -0.02 -9.74 15.24
C HIS A 39 0.94 -9.31 16.36
N PRO A 40 2.23 -9.66 16.28
CA PRO A 40 3.24 -9.14 17.19
C PRO A 40 3.37 -7.61 17.08
N ILE A 41 3.77 -6.97 18.17
CA ILE A 41 4.13 -5.54 18.14
C ILE A 41 5.54 -5.42 17.55
N ALA A 42 5.71 -4.48 16.62
CA ALA A 42 6.99 -4.20 15.99
C ALA A 42 8.00 -3.74 17.05
N THR A 43 9.20 -4.32 17.02
CA THR A 43 10.29 -3.97 17.94
C THR A 43 11.19 -2.86 17.41
N ALA A 44 10.90 -2.37 16.19
CA ALA A 44 11.64 -1.30 15.54
C ALA A 44 10.72 -0.52 14.59
N ASP A 45 10.92 0.80 14.54
CA ASP A 45 10.36 1.63 13.48
C ASP A 45 11.19 1.43 12.20
N ILE A 46 10.51 1.15 11.10
CA ILE A 46 11.13 0.98 9.78
C ILE A 46 10.50 2.05 8.88
N PRO A 47 11.31 2.89 8.20
CA PRO A 47 10.79 3.94 7.34
C PRO A 47 9.82 3.38 6.29
N THR A 48 8.75 4.14 6.02
CA THR A 48 7.85 3.87 4.90
C THR A 48 8.53 4.17 3.57
N PRO A 49 8.01 3.64 2.44
CA PRO A 49 8.51 4.05 1.13
C PRO A 49 8.41 5.58 0.99
N PRO A 50 9.37 6.23 0.31
CA PRO A 50 9.23 7.64 -0.05
C PRO A 50 7.93 7.88 -0.83
N PHE A 51 7.37 9.08 -0.71
CA PHE A 51 6.13 9.48 -1.39
C PHE A 51 4.88 8.67 -0.99
N SER A 52 4.84 8.15 0.25
CA SER A 52 3.67 7.43 0.79
C SER A 52 2.52 8.35 1.20
N LEU A 53 2.80 9.62 1.49
CA LEU A 53 1.81 10.56 1.98
C LEU A 53 1.04 11.19 0.81
N PRO A 54 -0.27 11.48 0.98
CA PRO A 54 -1.05 12.18 -0.05
C PRO A 54 -0.46 13.53 -0.47
N THR A 55 0.19 14.24 0.45
CA THR A 55 0.88 15.53 0.20
C THR A 55 2.11 15.40 -0.70
N GLU A 56 2.61 14.18 -0.92
CA GLU A 56 3.82 13.90 -1.69
C GLU A 56 3.51 13.43 -3.13
N ARG A 57 2.24 13.29 -3.52
CA ARG A 57 1.83 12.66 -4.80
C ARG A 57 2.05 13.49 -6.06
N GLY A 58 2.79 14.60 -5.97
CA GLY A 58 3.09 15.46 -7.12
C GLY A 58 1.95 16.39 -7.53
N VAL A 59 2.28 17.40 -8.35
CA VAL A 59 1.34 18.43 -8.82
C VAL A 59 1.07 18.19 -10.31
N LYS A 60 -0.19 17.88 -10.65
CA LYS A 60 -0.68 17.63 -12.02
C LYS A 60 0.01 16.45 -12.73
N PRO A 61 -0.11 15.21 -12.21
CA PRO A 61 0.41 14.05 -12.93
C PRO A 61 -0.33 13.83 -14.27
N ALA A 62 0.35 13.22 -15.22
CA ALA A 62 -0.28 12.61 -16.38
C ALA A 62 -1.11 11.40 -15.95
N TYR A 63 -2.22 11.16 -16.65
CA TYR A 63 -3.09 10.01 -16.39
C TYR A 63 -3.13 9.09 -17.59
N VAL A 64 -2.84 7.82 -17.33
CA VAL A 64 -2.94 6.76 -18.34
C VAL A 64 -3.85 5.68 -17.78
N ALA A 65 -4.99 5.45 -18.44
CA ALA A 65 -5.94 4.46 -17.94
C ALA A 65 -5.35 3.04 -17.92
N SER A 66 -4.66 2.65 -18.99
CA SER A 66 -4.10 1.31 -19.13
C SER A 66 -3.01 1.25 -20.22
N LEU A 67 -2.25 0.16 -20.21
CA LEU A 67 -1.49 -0.34 -21.35
C LEU A 67 -1.85 -1.82 -21.57
N PRO A 68 -1.84 -2.33 -22.80
CA PRO A 68 -2.21 -3.73 -23.08
C PRO A 68 -1.42 -4.77 -22.27
N GLY A 69 -0.12 -4.55 -22.06
CA GLY A 69 0.77 -5.44 -21.31
C GLY A 69 0.65 -5.31 -19.79
N LEU A 70 -0.19 -4.41 -19.27
CA LEU A 70 -0.41 -4.20 -17.84
C LEU A 70 -1.85 -4.62 -17.45
N PRO A 71 -2.04 -5.76 -16.75
CA PRO A 71 -3.33 -6.20 -16.21
C PRO A 71 -4.22 -5.08 -15.67
N GLN A 72 -5.45 -4.97 -16.17
CA GLN A 72 -6.49 -4.10 -15.63
C GLN A 72 -7.76 -4.92 -15.43
N GLY A 73 -7.93 -5.49 -14.25
CA GLY A 73 -9.05 -6.37 -13.93
C GLY A 73 -8.87 -7.80 -14.45
N ARG A 74 -7.63 -8.29 -14.47
CA ARG A 74 -7.37 -9.70 -14.78
C ARG A 74 -7.97 -10.56 -13.66
N LYS A 75 -8.91 -11.43 -14.01
CA LYS A 75 -9.46 -12.40 -13.08
C LYS A 75 -8.42 -13.47 -12.76
N MET A 76 -8.20 -13.71 -11.48
CA MET A 76 -7.45 -14.83 -10.96
C MET A 76 -8.33 -15.62 -9.99
N THR A 77 -8.09 -16.92 -9.90
CA THR A 77 -8.91 -17.83 -9.10
C THR A 77 -8.04 -18.48 -8.02
N ASP A 78 -8.57 -18.56 -6.79
CA ASP A 78 -7.96 -19.37 -5.74
C ASP A 78 -8.34 -20.86 -5.87
N ASP A 79 -7.72 -21.73 -5.07
CA ASP A 79 -7.99 -23.18 -5.15
C ASP A 79 -9.43 -23.57 -4.75
N PHE A 80 -10.23 -22.61 -4.29
CA PHE A 80 -11.62 -22.81 -3.87
C PHE A 80 -12.62 -22.13 -4.83
N GLY A 81 -12.15 -21.64 -5.97
CA GLY A 81 -13.00 -21.05 -7.00
C GLY A 81 -13.39 -19.60 -6.75
N ARG A 82 -12.83 -18.93 -5.73
CA ARG A 82 -13.05 -17.48 -5.55
C ARG A 82 -12.28 -16.73 -6.62
N GLU A 83 -12.99 -15.91 -7.39
CA GLU A 83 -12.37 -15.00 -8.34
C GLU A 83 -12.01 -13.66 -7.68
N THR A 84 -10.78 -13.19 -7.88
CA THR A 84 -10.30 -11.86 -7.51
C THR A 84 -9.80 -11.12 -8.74
N LEU A 85 -9.98 -9.80 -8.77
CA LEU A 85 -9.53 -8.96 -9.87
C LEU A 85 -8.16 -8.36 -9.53
N LYS A 86 -7.22 -8.47 -10.46
CA LYS A 86 -5.84 -7.99 -10.33
C LYS A 86 -5.60 -6.82 -11.29
N TYR A 87 -4.87 -5.83 -10.81
CA TYR A 87 -4.55 -4.61 -11.52
C TYR A 87 -3.08 -4.28 -11.36
N ASP A 88 -2.48 -3.74 -12.41
CA ASP A 88 -1.16 -3.15 -12.37
C ASP A 88 -1.29 -1.62 -12.38
N GLY A 89 -0.46 -0.98 -11.55
CA GLY A 89 -0.30 0.46 -11.49
C GLY A 89 1.15 0.87 -11.70
N VAL A 90 1.35 2.04 -12.31
CA VAL A 90 2.65 2.71 -12.37
C VAL A 90 2.48 4.14 -11.91
N PHE A 91 3.33 4.57 -10.98
CA PHE A 91 3.31 5.92 -10.44
C PHE A 91 4.67 6.58 -10.62
N ILE A 92 4.65 7.85 -11.00
CA ILE A 92 5.82 8.73 -10.92
C ILE A 92 5.43 9.93 -10.07
N ARG A 93 6.24 10.26 -9.06
CA ARG A 93 5.97 11.31 -8.07
C ARG A 93 7.23 12.14 -7.84
N GLY A 94 7.06 13.45 -7.74
CA GLY A 94 8.13 14.37 -7.38
C GLY A 94 9.21 14.50 -8.46
N SER A 95 8.90 14.14 -9.71
CA SER A 95 9.81 14.34 -10.83
C SER A 95 9.91 15.83 -11.19
N ARG A 96 11.02 16.21 -11.81
CA ARG A 96 11.32 17.59 -12.20
C ARG A 96 12.24 17.63 -13.41
N VAL A 97 12.27 18.77 -14.10
CA VAL A 97 13.33 19.05 -15.09
C VAL A 97 14.46 19.82 -14.39
N GLU A 98 15.68 19.32 -14.50
CA GLU A 98 16.89 19.90 -13.93
C GLU A 98 18.00 19.85 -14.98
N ASN A 99 18.54 21.01 -15.37
CA ASN A 99 19.61 21.10 -16.38
C ASN A 99 19.28 20.41 -17.74
N GLY A 100 18.01 20.45 -18.16
CA GLY A 100 17.54 19.80 -19.38
C GLY A 100 17.37 18.28 -19.29
N GLU A 101 17.56 17.71 -18.10
CA GLU A 101 17.30 16.29 -17.81
C GLU A 101 16.03 16.16 -16.97
N VAL A 102 15.25 15.11 -17.24
CA VAL A 102 14.17 14.69 -16.35
C VAL A 102 14.79 13.92 -15.20
N VAL A 103 14.47 14.35 -13.98
CA VAL A 103 14.95 13.72 -12.74
C VAL A 103 13.77 13.12 -11.99
N ILE A 104 13.83 11.82 -11.70
CA ILE A 104 12.89 11.12 -10.82
C ILE A 104 13.65 10.75 -9.54
N PRO A 105 13.23 11.25 -8.36
CA PRO A 105 13.95 11.00 -7.11
C PRO A 105 13.88 9.53 -6.67
N PRO A 106 14.74 9.10 -5.72
CA PRO A 106 14.58 7.83 -5.01
C PRO A 106 13.15 7.62 -4.49
N GLY A 107 12.54 6.50 -4.83
CA GLY A 107 11.15 6.17 -4.50
C GLY A 107 10.10 6.85 -5.38
N GLY A 108 10.50 7.77 -6.26
CA GLY A 108 9.60 8.53 -7.12
C GLY A 108 8.91 7.68 -8.19
N LEU A 109 9.56 6.62 -8.69
CA LEU A 109 8.97 5.63 -9.59
C LEU A 109 8.52 4.39 -8.81
N ALA A 110 7.23 4.06 -8.88
CA ALA A 110 6.66 2.89 -8.24
C ALA A 110 5.86 2.03 -9.23
N TYR A 111 6.12 0.73 -9.26
CA TYR A 111 5.17 -0.28 -9.74
C TYR A 111 4.30 -0.73 -8.57
N LEU A 112 3.03 -1.02 -8.83
CA LEU A 112 2.09 -1.58 -7.88
C LEU A 112 1.35 -2.75 -8.53
N GLU A 113 1.37 -3.91 -7.90
CA GLU A 113 0.31 -4.90 -8.06
C GLU A 113 -0.79 -4.57 -7.06
N ASP A 114 -2.04 -4.49 -7.53
CA ASP A 114 -3.21 -4.12 -6.75
C ASP A 114 -4.31 -5.16 -6.91
N THR A 115 -4.73 -5.73 -5.77
CA THR A 115 -5.78 -6.74 -5.73
C THR A 115 -7.10 -6.17 -5.21
N TRP A 116 -8.17 -6.37 -5.98
CA TRP A 116 -9.53 -6.09 -5.51
C TRP A 116 -10.05 -7.23 -4.62
N GLY A 117 -10.52 -6.88 -3.42
CA GLY A 117 -11.12 -7.82 -2.46
C GLY A 117 -10.10 -8.56 -1.58
N GLY A 118 -8.82 -8.43 -1.90
CA GLY A 118 -7.69 -8.85 -1.08
C GLY A 118 -7.41 -10.33 -1.14
N GLU A 119 -6.13 -10.66 -1.17
CA GLU A 119 -5.64 -12.04 -1.26
C GLU A 119 -5.63 -12.68 0.11
N VAL A 120 -6.02 -13.95 0.18
CA VAL A 120 -6.15 -14.67 1.44
C VAL A 120 -5.04 -15.72 1.54
N ALA A 121 -4.27 -15.64 2.63
CA ALA A 121 -3.24 -16.63 2.93
C ALA A 121 -3.81 -18.05 3.03
N LEU A 122 -2.97 -19.05 2.77
CA LEU A 122 -3.30 -20.48 2.82
C LEU A 122 -4.37 -20.92 1.80
N ARG A 123 -4.72 -20.08 0.81
CA ARG A 123 -5.70 -20.42 -0.24
C ARG A 123 -5.10 -20.83 -1.57
N GLY A 124 -3.80 -20.64 -1.77
CA GLY A 124 -3.15 -20.95 -3.05
C GLY A 124 -3.51 -19.95 -4.16
N GLU A 125 -3.89 -18.72 -3.78
CA GLU A 125 -4.33 -17.70 -4.73
C GLU A 125 -3.23 -17.35 -5.74
N LYS A 126 -3.59 -17.26 -7.03
CA LYS A 126 -2.68 -16.89 -8.11
C LYS A 126 -2.56 -15.37 -8.23
N VAL A 127 -1.33 -14.91 -8.35
CA VAL A 127 -0.98 -13.48 -8.41
C VAL A 127 -0.12 -13.23 -9.65
N PRO A 128 -0.50 -12.30 -10.54
CA PRO A 128 0.37 -11.88 -11.63
C PRO A 128 1.46 -10.96 -11.06
N MET A 129 2.70 -11.42 -11.12
CA MET A 129 3.89 -10.66 -10.72
C MET A 129 4.71 -10.35 -11.96
N LEU A 130 4.64 -9.12 -12.47
CA LEU A 130 5.44 -8.66 -13.62
C LEU A 130 5.35 -9.64 -14.82
N GLY A 131 4.13 -10.10 -15.14
CA GLY A 131 3.84 -11.00 -16.26
C GLY A 131 4.09 -12.50 -16.03
N ARG A 132 4.45 -12.93 -14.81
CA ARG A 132 4.43 -14.35 -14.41
C ARG A 132 3.38 -14.60 -13.34
N ASP A 133 2.80 -15.80 -13.32
CA ASP A 133 1.84 -16.17 -12.29
C ASP A 133 2.57 -16.89 -11.14
N VAL A 134 2.41 -16.38 -9.93
CA VAL A 134 2.94 -16.98 -8.70
C VAL A 134 1.79 -17.32 -7.75
N THR A 135 2.02 -18.16 -6.75
CA THR A 135 1.03 -18.48 -5.71
C THR A 135 1.34 -17.68 -4.45
N TYR A 136 0.37 -16.92 -3.94
CA TYR A 136 0.41 -16.33 -2.61
C TYR A 136 0.16 -17.41 -1.55
N VAL A 137 1.09 -17.54 -0.61
CA VAL A 137 1.09 -18.61 0.39
C VAL A 137 0.75 -18.04 1.76
N ASP A 138 1.52 -17.06 2.20
CA ASP A 138 1.47 -16.59 3.59
C ASP A 138 2.07 -15.18 3.74
N TYR A 139 1.99 -14.61 4.94
CA TYR A 139 2.59 -13.31 5.25
C TYR A 139 3.19 -13.24 6.65
N ASP A 140 3.93 -12.17 6.93
CA ASP A 140 4.28 -11.74 8.28
C ASP A 140 3.78 -10.30 8.45
N MET A 141 3.20 -9.98 9.59
CA MET A 141 2.66 -8.65 9.89
C MET A 141 2.96 -8.26 11.33
N SER A 142 3.16 -6.96 11.54
CA SER A 142 3.37 -6.38 12.86
C SER A 142 2.47 -5.18 13.11
N ILE A 143 2.17 -4.91 14.38
CA ILE A 143 1.53 -3.68 14.83
C ILE A 143 2.62 -2.68 15.18
N VAL A 144 2.65 -1.56 14.50
CA VAL A 144 3.54 -0.44 14.80
C VAL A 144 2.79 0.57 15.66
N VAL A 145 3.39 0.99 16.76
CA VAL A 145 2.86 2.03 17.65
C VAL A 145 3.82 3.23 17.62
N LYS A 146 3.26 4.43 17.43
CA LYS A 146 3.97 5.71 17.55
C LYS A 146 3.34 6.54 18.65
N HIS A 147 4.17 7.07 19.53
CA HIS A 147 3.78 7.95 20.63
C HIS A 147 3.93 9.42 20.25
N ASP A 148 3.21 10.29 20.94
CA ASP A 148 3.33 11.75 20.83
C ASP A 148 3.21 12.28 19.39
N VAL A 149 2.18 11.83 18.67
CA VAL A 149 2.00 12.17 17.26
C VAL A 149 1.06 13.36 17.12
N THR A 150 1.52 14.43 16.48
CA THR A 150 0.66 15.55 16.05
C THR A 150 0.45 15.50 14.55
N ILE A 151 -0.80 15.56 14.11
CA ILE A 151 -1.18 15.66 12.69
C ILE A 151 -1.85 17.02 12.47
N PRO A 152 -1.17 17.99 11.82
CA PRO A 152 -1.79 19.25 11.42
C PRO A 152 -2.91 19.03 10.39
N ALA A 153 -3.89 19.94 10.34
CA ALA A 153 -4.98 19.88 9.37
C ALA A 153 -4.45 19.82 7.93
N GLY A 154 -4.97 18.87 7.15
CA GLY A 154 -4.54 18.64 5.78
C GLY A 154 -3.25 17.83 5.62
N GLN A 155 -2.52 17.60 6.71
CA GLN A 155 -1.32 16.77 6.72
C GLN A 155 -1.64 15.30 6.98
N ALA A 156 -0.61 14.47 6.82
CA ALA A 156 -0.69 13.05 7.08
C ALA A 156 0.56 12.55 7.80
N VAL A 157 0.43 11.43 8.50
CA VAL A 157 1.53 10.70 9.12
C VAL A 157 1.42 9.22 8.78
N ALA A 158 2.56 8.56 8.60
CA ALA A 158 2.63 7.12 8.42
C ALA A 158 3.05 6.42 9.73
N VAL A 159 2.31 5.36 10.08
CA VAL A 159 2.55 4.49 11.22
C VAL A 159 2.57 3.05 10.71
N GLY A 160 3.78 2.51 10.50
CA GLY A 160 3.96 1.24 9.80
C GLY A 160 3.50 1.33 8.34
N GLY A 161 2.66 0.40 7.91
CA GLY A 161 2.02 0.39 6.59
C GLY A 161 0.73 1.21 6.48
N THR A 162 0.33 1.91 7.55
CA THR A 162 -0.89 2.72 7.62
C THR A 162 -0.57 4.21 7.53
N VAL A 163 -1.34 4.95 6.74
CA VAL A 163 -1.26 6.42 6.61
C VAL A 163 -2.52 7.05 7.18
N TYR A 164 -2.37 7.93 8.16
CA TYR A 164 -3.44 8.74 8.74
C TYR A 164 -3.38 10.13 8.16
N GLN A 165 -4.44 10.54 7.47
CA GLN A 165 -4.58 11.90 6.96
C GLN A 165 -5.69 12.64 7.70
N TYR A 166 -5.37 13.80 8.27
CA TYR A 166 -6.32 14.57 9.06
C TYR A 166 -7.00 15.65 8.23
N TYR A 167 -8.32 15.74 8.35
CA TYR A 167 -9.12 16.82 7.79
C TYR A 167 -10.05 17.41 8.85
N ALA A 168 -10.12 18.74 8.88
CA ALA A 168 -10.98 19.51 9.75
C ALA A 168 -12.05 20.24 8.92
N THR A 169 -12.95 19.50 8.29
CA THR A 169 -14.00 20.12 7.46
C THR A 169 -15.07 20.72 8.36
N VAL A 170 -15.46 21.97 8.11
CA VAL A 170 -16.62 22.56 8.78
C VAL A 170 -17.88 21.89 8.23
N GLY A 171 -18.67 21.30 9.13
CA GLY A 171 -19.97 20.74 8.82
C GLY A 171 -21.06 21.81 8.86
N HIS A 172 -22.12 21.57 9.62
CA HIS A 172 -23.15 22.58 9.88
C HIS A 172 -22.59 23.70 10.78
N GLU A 173 -22.82 24.94 10.35
CA GLU A 173 -22.41 26.17 11.05
C GLU A 173 -20.89 26.29 11.27
N GLN A 174 -20.42 26.29 12.52
CA GLN A 174 -19.00 26.43 12.88
C GLN A 174 -18.37 25.14 13.41
N MET A 175 -19.12 24.03 13.44
CA MET A 175 -18.65 22.77 13.99
C MET A 175 -17.61 22.12 13.07
N ALA A 176 -16.38 21.94 13.58
CA ALA A 176 -15.33 21.23 12.87
C ALA A 176 -15.53 19.71 13.01
N ASN A 177 -15.63 19.02 11.89
CA ASN A 177 -15.58 17.56 11.83
C ASN A 177 -14.11 17.13 11.74
N ASN A 178 -13.56 16.64 12.86
CA ASN A 178 -12.17 16.20 12.95
C ASN A 178 -12.04 14.76 12.44
N THR A 179 -11.98 14.62 11.13
CA THR A 179 -12.00 13.33 10.43
C THR A 179 -10.58 12.84 10.14
N LEU A 180 -10.31 11.58 10.43
CA LEU A 180 -9.14 10.85 9.93
C LEU A 180 -9.53 10.01 8.71
N HIS A 181 -8.83 10.20 7.61
CA HIS A 181 -8.81 9.24 6.52
C HIS A 181 -7.66 8.28 6.76
N VAL A 182 -7.97 6.99 6.84
CA VAL A 182 -6.98 5.94 7.07
C VAL A 182 -6.72 5.25 5.74
N LYS A 183 -5.46 5.16 5.32
CA LYS A 183 -5.04 4.57 4.04
C LYS A 183 -3.89 3.59 4.24
N THR A 184 -3.58 2.77 3.24
CA THR A 184 -2.28 2.08 3.16
C THR A 184 -1.19 3.01 2.62
N ILE A 185 0.08 2.63 2.79
CA ILE A 185 1.23 3.28 2.14
C ILE A 185 1.14 3.32 0.60
N ALA A 186 0.45 2.36 -0.03
CA ALA A 186 0.17 2.42 -1.47
C ALA A 186 -0.92 3.44 -1.80
N GLY A 187 -1.83 3.69 -0.86
CA GLY A 187 -2.90 4.67 -0.98
C GLY A 187 -4.31 4.09 -0.92
N THR A 188 -4.48 2.78 -0.72
CA THR A 188 -5.80 2.15 -0.56
C THR A 188 -6.53 2.78 0.63
N ASP A 189 -7.65 3.44 0.36
CA ASP A 189 -8.48 4.10 1.37
C ASP A 189 -9.31 3.07 2.14
N TRP A 190 -9.37 3.16 3.47
CA TRP A 190 -10.12 2.27 4.34
C TRP A 190 -11.55 2.71 4.60
N GLU A 191 -11.95 3.89 4.14
CA GLU A 191 -13.28 4.45 4.36
C GLU A 191 -14.40 3.46 3.95
N TRP A 192 -14.21 2.70 2.87
CA TRP A 192 -15.20 1.72 2.40
C TRP A 192 -15.42 0.53 3.36
N ALA A 193 -14.41 0.18 4.17
CA ALA A 193 -14.44 -0.98 5.05
C ALA A 193 -14.83 -0.61 6.49
N PHE A 194 -14.29 0.49 7.00
CA PHE A 194 -14.39 0.86 8.42
C PHE A 194 -14.99 2.25 8.65
N GLY A 195 -15.24 3.02 7.59
CA GLY A 195 -15.53 4.45 7.69
C GLY A 195 -14.29 5.27 8.08
N SER A 196 -14.49 6.56 8.26
CA SER A 196 -13.46 7.49 8.72
C SER A 196 -13.67 7.81 10.21
N PRO A 197 -12.68 7.61 11.11
CA PRO A 197 -12.82 8.02 12.49
C PRO A 197 -13.07 9.53 12.60
N VAL A 198 -14.14 9.90 13.29
CA VAL A 198 -14.52 11.29 13.54
C VAL A 198 -14.40 11.56 15.04
N LEU A 199 -13.38 12.34 15.42
CA LEU A 199 -13.01 12.57 16.82
C LEU A 199 -13.63 13.87 17.36
N SER A 200 -14.14 13.83 18.59
CA SER A 200 -14.63 15.00 19.30
C SER A 200 -14.68 14.75 20.81
N ALA A 201 -14.31 15.76 21.59
CA ALA A 201 -14.42 15.71 23.04
C ALA A 201 -15.84 16.01 23.57
N GLY A 202 -16.72 16.59 22.75
CA GLY A 202 -18.01 17.12 23.19
C GLY A 202 -19.25 16.57 22.48
N GLU A 203 -19.09 15.94 21.31
CA GLU A 203 -20.21 15.50 20.48
C GLU A 203 -20.63 14.06 20.80
N THR A 204 -21.93 13.86 21.02
CA THR A 204 -22.48 12.54 21.27
C THR A 204 -22.61 11.74 19.96
N GLY A 205 -22.30 10.44 20.01
CA GLY A 205 -22.34 9.57 18.83
C GLY A 205 -21.11 9.64 17.92
N TRP A 206 -20.10 10.44 18.29
CA TRP A 206 -18.78 10.45 17.65
C TRP A 206 -17.83 9.51 18.39
N TRP A 207 -16.61 9.29 17.87
CA TRP A 207 -15.66 8.32 18.44
C TRP A 207 -15.03 8.81 19.77
N GLY A 208 -15.39 9.99 20.26
CA GLY A 208 -14.74 10.56 21.44
C GLY A 208 -13.30 10.96 21.11
N ASP A 209 -12.41 10.67 22.05
CA ASP A 209 -10.96 10.85 21.93
C ASP A 209 -10.20 9.57 21.60
N ARG A 210 -10.87 8.43 21.47
CA ARG A 210 -10.24 7.13 21.20
C ARG A 210 -10.95 6.40 20.07
N PHE A 211 -10.19 5.84 19.14
CA PHE A 211 -10.75 4.98 18.09
C PHE A 211 -10.02 3.63 18.00
N ALA A 212 -10.75 2.62 17.53
CA ALA A 212 -10.19 1.33 17.17
C ALA A 212 -10.88 0.78 15.92
N GLN A 213 -10.14 0.71 14.82
CA GLN A 213 -10.51 0.04 13.58
C GLN A 213 -9.58 -1.17 13.41
N LEU A 214 -9.87 -2.25 14.14
CA LEU A 214 -8.95 -3.37 14.34
C LEU A 214 -7.64 -2.84 14.93
N TYR A 215 -6.48 -3.07 14.30
CA TYR A 215 -5.18 -2.59 14.79
C TYR A 215 -4.79 -1.20 14.27
N ASN A 216 -5.67 -0.52 13.54
CA ASN A 216 -5.58 0.93 13.32
C ASN A 216 -6.29 1.62 14.49
N GLN A 217 -5.54 2.01 15.53
CA GLN A 217 -6.11 2.56 16.76
C GLN A 217 -5.39 3.84 17.16
N GLY A 218 -6.00 4.61 18.06
CA GLY A 218 -5.34 5.78 18.63
C GLY A 218 -6.08 6.36 19.82
N GLN A 219 -5.33 7.07 20.66
CA GLN A 219 -5.82 7.90 21.76
C GLN A 219 -5.37 9.34 21.51
N ALA A 220 -6.31 10.21 21.19
CA ALA A 220 -6.10 11.65 21.13
C ALA A 220 -6.04 12.22 22.56
N ARG A 221 -5.08 13.11 22.80
CA ARG A 221 -5.06 13.98 23.99
C ARG A 221 -5.67 15.35 23.72
N GLU A 222 -5.59 15.80 22.47
CA GLU A 222 -6.07 17.11 22.06
C GLU A 222 -6.65 17.05 20.65
N ILE A 223 -7.88 17.54 20.49
CA ILE A 223 -8.60 17.58 19.22
C ILE A 223 -8.95 19.03 18.93
N LYS A 224 -8.24 19.64 17.98
CA LYS A 224 -8.46 21.01 17.53
C LYS A 224 -8.59 21.03 16.03
N ARG A 225 -9.25 22.06 15.48
CA ARG A 225 -9.40 22.25 14.03
C ARG A 225 -8.04 22.32 13.32
N GLU A 226 -7.03 22.89 13.95
CA GLU A 226 -5.72 23.13 13.35
C GLU A 226 -4.84 21.88 13.38
N ALA A 227 -5.04 20.99 14.36
CA ALA A 227 -4.29 19.76 14.53
C ALA A 227 -4.97 18.81 15.53
N ILE A 228 -4.75 17.51 15.35
CA ILE A 228 -4.99 16.52 16.41
C ILE A 228 -3.66 16.06 16.97
N THR A 229 -3.56 16.02 18.29
CA THR A 229 -2.40 15.46 18.99
C THR A 229 -2.81 14.18 19.72
N PHE A 230 -2.07 13.12 19.46
CA PHE A 230 -2.26 11.79 20.02
C PHE A 230 -1.22 11.49 21.08
N ASP A 231 -1.64 10.86 22.17
CA ASP A 231 -0.71 10.19 23.08
C ASP A 231 -0.06 9.03 22.34
N TRP A 232 -0.86 8.29 21.55
CA TRP A 232 -0.36 7.23 20.68
C TRP A 232 -1.29 6.97 19.49
N LEU A 233 -0.69 6.49 18.40
CA LEU A 233 -1.34 5.95 17.20
C LEU A 233 -0.71 4.62 16.83
N SER A 234 -1.52 3.67 16.39
CA SER A 234 -1.05 2.38 15.90
C SER A 234 -1.49 2.10 14.46
N GLY A 235 -0.78 1.24 13.77
CA GLY A 235 -1.11 0.77 12.43
C GLY A 235 -0.45 -0.56 12.16
N VAL A 236 -0.84 -1.25 11.08
CA VAL A 236 -0.20 -2.51 10.70
C VAL A 236 0.87 -2.30 9.65
N ARG A 237 1.94 -3.09 9.70
CA ARG A 237 2.95 -3.18 8.65
C ARG A 237 3.00 -4.62 8.16
N MET A 238 2.77 -4.83 6.86
CA MET A 238 2.99 -6.12 6.23
C MET A 238 4.51 -6.30 6.03
N ASP A 239 5.15 -7.01 6.95
CA ASP A 239 6.61 -7.15 7.00
C ASP A 239 7.14 -8.04 5.89
N ARG A 240 6.40 -9.09 5.55
CA ARG A 240 6.79 -10.07 4.54
C ARG A 240 5.57 -10.66 3.84
N MET A 241 5.69 -10.90 2.54
CA MET A 241 4.78 -11.75 1.79
C MET A 241 5.52 -12.93 1.20
N LEU A 242 5.02 -14.14 1.44
CA LEU A 242 5.56 -15.39 0.94
C LEU A 242 4.80 -15.87 -0.30
N TYR A 243 5.57 -16.15 -1.34
CA TYR A 243 5.09 -16.67 -2.61
C TYR A 243 5.81 -17.97 -2.98
N ALA A 244 5.25 -18.70 -3.94
CA ALA A 244 5.90 -19.83 -4.57
C ALA A 244 5.58 -19.92 -6.06
N THR A 245 6.47 -20.52 -6.86
CA THR A 245 6.30 -20.65 -8.31
C THR A 245 5.83 -22.03 -8.74
N ASP A 246 6.21 -23.08 -8.00
CA ASP A 246 6.12 -24.45 -8.50
C ASP A 246 5.12 -25.24 -7.65
N PRO A 247 3.85 -25.42 -8.07
CA PRO A 247 2.91 -26.28 -7.36
C PRO A 247 3.31 -27.75 -7.53
N LEU A 248 3.59 -28.43 -6.43
CA LEU A 248 4.01 -29.84 -6.42
C LEU A 248 2.89 -30.78 -5.98
N PHE A 249 2.04 -30.33 -5.06
CA PHE A 249 0.88 -31.08 -4.59
C PHE A 249 -0.21 -30.16 -4.04
N ALA A 250 -1.47 -30.53 -4.23
CA ALA A 250 -2.62 -29.95 -3.55
C ALA A 250 -3.71 -31.03 -3.41
N GLY A 251 -4.08 -31.37 -2.16
CA GLY A 251 -5.12 -32.36 -1.90
C GLY A 251 -4.96 -33.09 -0.56
N LEU A 252 -5.69 -34.19 -0.41
CA LEU A 252 -5.62 -35.05 0.78
C LEU A 252 -4.42 -36.01 0.69
N ALA A 253 -3.55 -35.97 1.70
CA ALA A 253 -2.39 -36.85 1.83
C ALA A 253 -2.39 -37.61 3.16
N GLY A 254 -2.01 -38.88 3.11
CA GLY A 254 -1.88 -39.78 4.26
C GLY A 254 -0.42 -40.09 4.59
N ALA A 255 -0.19 -40.76 5.72
CA ALA A 255 1.14 -41.20 6.10
C ALA A 255 1.79 -42.07 5.01
N GLY A 256 3.05 -41.77 4.68
CA GLY A 256 3.82 -42.43 3.62
C GLY A 256 3.80 -41.69 2.28
N ASP A 257 2.84 -40.81 2.03
CA ASP A 257 2.84 -39.96 0.82
C ASP A 257 4.06 -39.04 0.83
N SER A 258 4.69 -38.86 -0.34
CA SER A 258 5.89 -38.02 -0.48
C SER A 258 6.00 -37.34 -1.84
N TRP A 259 6.75 -36.23 -1.87
CA TRP A 259 6.99 -35.43 -3.06
C TRP A 259 8.43 -34.96 -3.13
N LYS A 260 9.00 -34.92 -4.34
CA LYS A 260 10.32 -34.34 -4.57
C LYS A 260 10.23 -32.81 -4.58
N VAL A 261 11.10 -32.16 -3.82
CA VAL A 261 11.24 -30.71 -3.78
C VAL A 261 12.71 -30.37 -3.98
N GLY A 262 13.06 -29.97 -5.20
CA GLY A 262 14.46 -29.90 -5.63
C GLY A 262 15.17 -31.25 -5.48
N GLY A 263 16.34 -31.26 -4.84
CA GLY A 263 17.10 -32.48 -4.51
C GLY A 263 16.62 -33.22 -3.25
N ARG A 264 15.54 -32.75 -2.60
CA ARG A 264 15.03 -33.27 -1.33
C ARG A 264 13.69 -33.95 -1.51
N GLU A 265 13.21 -34.62 -0.46
CA GLU A 265 11.90 -35.27 -0.44
C GLU A 265 11.12 -34.87 0.81
N LEU A 266 9.92 -34.33 0.62
CA LEU A 266 8.99 -34.06 1.69
C LEU A 266 8.06 -35.27 1.85
N ARG A 267 7.96 -35.83 3.04
CA ARG A 267 7.14 -37.00 3.38
C ARG A 267 6.13 -36.65 4.47
N VAL A 268 4.92 -37.18 4.36
CA VAL A 268 3.96 -37.22 5.46
C VAL A 268 4.32 -38.38 6.38
N ALA A 269 4.83 -38.08 7.58
CA ALA A 269 5.24 -39.08 8.56
C ALA A 269 4.05 -39.63 9.36
N ALA A 270 3.12 -38.76 9.75
CA ALA A 270 1.94 -39.12 10.52
C ALA A 270 0.80 -38.12 10.33
N VAL A 271 -0.44 -38.58 10.48
CA VAL A 271 -1.65 -37.75 10.53
C VAL A 271 -2.39 -38.08 11.83
N ASP A 272 -2.68 -37.08 12.64
CA ASP A 272 -3.53 -37.19 13.82
C ASP A 272 -4.74 -36.26 13.64
N GLU A 273 -5.82 -36.82 13.10
CA GLU A 273 -7.07 -36.11 12.83
C GLU A 273 -7.77 -35.66 14.12
N THR A 274 -7.57 -36.37 15.25
CA THR A 274 -8.18 -36.01 16.53
C THR A 274 -7.48 -34.80 17.13
N ALA A 275 -6.14 -34.77 17.07
CA ALA A 275 -5.37 -33.59 17.44
C ALA A 275 -5.44 -32.46 16.40
N GLY A 276 -5.95 -32.75 15.19
CA GLY A 276 -5.96 -31.81 14.07
C GLY A 276 -4.56 -31.45 13.58
N THR A 277 -3.64 -32.43 13.59
CA THR A 277 -2.22 -32.22 13.23
C THR A 277 -1.71 -33.19 12.18
N VAL A 278 -0.67 -32.77 11.46
CA VAL A 278 0.06 -33.60 10.50
C VAL A 278 1.57 -33.39 10.70
N THR A 279 2.32 -34.48 10.73
CA THR A 279 3.78 -34.44 10.84
C THR A 279 4.39 -34.61 9.45
N LEU A 280 5.20 -33.64 9.05
CA LEU A 280 5.97 -33.64 7.82
C LEU A 280 7.45 -33.83 8.13
N GLU A 281 8.13 -34.59 7.30
CA GLU A 281 9.57 -34.80 7.37
C GLU A 281 10.20 -34.43 6.03
N LEU A 282 11.28 -33.67 6.10
CA LEU A 282 12.12 -33.37 4.95
C LEU A 282 13.33 -34.29 4.96
N LEU A 283 13.58 -34.94 3.84
CA LEU A 283 14.65 -35.92 3.67
C LEU A 283 15.67 -35.42 2.63
N ALA A 284 16.95 -35.56 2.96
CA ALA A 284 18.06 -35.44 2.03
C ALA A 284 18.84 -36.75 2.06
N ASP A 285 19.14 -37.33 0.89
CA ASP A 285 19.82 -38.63 0.77
C ASP A 285 19.16 -39.74 1.63
N SER A 286 17.83 -39.77 1.61
CA SER A 286 16.98 -40.69 2.39
C SER A 286 17.09 -40.58 3.91
N LYS A 287 17.77 -39.55 4.43
CA LYS A 287 17.85 -39.24 5.85
C LYS A 287 16.96 -38.06 6.19
N VAL A 288 16.16 -38.18 7.26
CA VAL A 288 15.37 -37.06 7.79
C VAL A 288 16.32 -35.98 8.29
N THR A 289 16.19 -34.78 7.73
CA THR A 289 16.96 -33.59 8.12
C THR A 289 16.13 -32.63 8.98
N VAL A 290 14.81 -32.58 8.75
CA VAL A 290 13.88 -31.72 9.49
C VAL A 290 12.57 -32.46 9.69
N THR A 291 11.98 -32.30 10.88
CA THR A 291 10.61 -32.76 11.19
C THR A 291 9.80 -31.55 11.65
N ARG A 292 8.61 -31.38 11.09
CA ARG A 292 7.69 -30.28 11.43
C ARG A 292 6.28 -30.84 11.65
N VAL A 293 5.66 -30.47 12.77
CA VAL A 293 4.24 -30.71 13.01
C VAL A 293 3.46 -29.46 12.60
N LEU A 294 2.45 -29.63 11.77
CA LEU A 294 1.50 -28.59 11.39
C LEU A 294 0.17 -28.79 12.14
N GLY A 295 -0.46 -27.69 12.54
CA GLY A 295 -1.67 -27.68 13.36
C GLY A 295 -1.39 -27.48 14.86
N PRO A 296 -2.43 -27.50 15.71
CA PRO A 296 -3.84 -27.71 15.36
C PRO A 296 -4.44 -26.56 14.56
N VAL A 297 -5.44 -26.86 13.72
CA VAL A 297 -6.21 -25.83 13.00
C VAL A 297 -7.09 -25.05 13.99
N GLN A 298 -6.79 -23.76 14.18
CA GLN A 298 -7.59 -22.85 15.00
C GLN A 298 -8.47 -21.97 14.10
N ALA A 299 -9.52 -22.56 13.51
CA ALA A 299 -10.31 -21.94 12.45
C ALA A 299 -10.83 -20.53 12.80
N ASP A 300 -11.27 -20.29 14.03
CA ASP A 300 -11.80 -18.99 14.45
C ASP A 300 -10.77 -17.87 14.37
N ARG A 301 -9.48 -18.19 14.58
CA ARG A 301 -8.37 -17.23 14.60
C ARG A 301 -7.80 -16.94 13.22
N LEU A 302 -8.17 -17.72 12.20
CA LEU A 302 -7.66 -17.56 10.84
C LEU A 302 -8.47 -16.52 10.05
N ILE A 303 -7.88 -15.78 9.12
CA ILE A 303 -6.44 -15.78 8.74
C ILE A 303 -5.59 -14.76 9.52
N GLU A 304 -6.20 -14.05 10.45
CA GLU A 304 -5.62 -12.85 11.06
C GLU A 304 -4.49 -13.18 12.03
N ASP A 305 -4.64 -14.24 12.83
CA ASP A 305 -3.70 -14.55 13.91
C ASP A 305 -2.41 -15.20 13.40
N ASP A 306 -1.28 -14.53 13.64
CA ASP A 306 0.04 -14.96 13.21
C ASP A 306 0.41 -16.32 13.78
N THR A 307 0.20 -16.53 15.09
CA THR A 307 0.55 -17.81 15.74
C THR A 307 -0.27 -18.96 15.17
N ALA A 308 -1.59 -18.78 15.01
CA ALA A 308 -2.48 -19.78 14.44
C ALA A 308 -2.14 -20.09 12.98
N ARG A 309 -1.82 -19.07 12.18
CA ARG A 309 -1.47 -19.20 10.76
C ARG A 309 -0.10 -19.88 10.59
N LYS A 310 0.92 -19.45 11.32
CA LYS A 310 2.28 -20.02 11.28
C LYS A 310 2.36 -21.46 11.79
N ALA A 311 1.42 -21.87 12.64
CA ALA A 311 1.29 -23.28 13.02
C ALA A 311 0.90 -24.17 11.82
N LEU A 312 0.35 -23.62 10.74
CA LEU A 312 -0.07 -24.36 9.55
C LEU A 312 0.96 -24.35 8.42
N VAL A 313 2.07 -23.63 8.55
CA VAL A 313 3.06 -23.44 7.48
C VAL A 313 4.41 -24.07 7.86
N PHE A 314 5.02 -24.75 6.89
CA PHE A 314 6.38 -25.27 6.94
C PHE A 314 7.19 -24.63 5.81
N GLU A 315 8.07 -23.69 6.14
CA GLU A 315 9.02 -23.08 5.22
C GLU A 315 10.41 -23.71 5.44
N ASP A 316 11.10 -24.10 4.37
CA ASP A 316 12.50 -24.54 4.43
C ASP A 316 13.23 -24.25 3.10
N GLY A 317 13.95 -23.13 3.05
CA GLY A 317 14.64 -22.66 1.86
C GLY A 317 13.66 -22.29 0.75
N ASP A 318 13.78 -22.96 -0.39
CA ASP A 318 12.90 -22.81 -1.56
C ASP A 318 11.63 -23.68 -1.51
N MET A 319 11.39 -24.38 -0.40
CA MET A 319 10.22 -25.21 -0.20
C MET A 319 9.26 -24.54 0.76
N VAL A 320 7.97 -24.60 0.43
CA VAL A 320 6.90 -24.32 1.39
C VAL A 320 5.79 -25.36 1.27
N ALA A 321 5.37 -25.88 2.42
CA ALA A 321 4.18 -26.71 2.54
C ALA A 321 3.25 -26.12 3.60
N PHE A 322 1.94 -26.28 3.41
CA PHE A 322 0.98 -25.88 4.43
C PHE A 322 -0.22 -26.82 4.54
N LEU A 323 -0.76 -26.90 5.75
CA LEU A 323 -2.03 -27.54 6.06
C LEU A 323 -3.16 -26.58 5.72
N SER A 324 -3.89 -26.88 4.65
CA SER A 324 -5.04 -26.09 4.20
C SER A 324 -6.22 -26.30 5.15
N PRO A 325 -6.71 -25.27 5.85
CA PRO A 325 -7.80 -25.44 6.82
C PRO A 325 -9.19 -25.53 6.15
N TRP A 326 -9.29 -25.24 4.85
CA TRP A 326 -10.54 -25.24 4.08
C TRP A 326 -10.56 -26.27 2.94
N PRO A 327 -11.76 -26.78 2.55
CA PRO A 327 -13.03 -26.67 3.28
C PRO A 327 -13.04 -27.47 4.59
N LYS A 328 -12.14 -28.44 4.72
CA LYS A 328 -11.78 -29.14 5.96
C LYS A 328 -10.28 -29.42 5.94
N GLY A 329 -9.62 -29.34 7.10
CA GLY A 329 -8.19 -29.63 7.23
C GLY A 329 -7.85 -31.13 7.17
N PHE A 330 -8.79 -31.99 7.54
CA PHE A 330 -8.61 -33.44 7.59
C PHE A 330 -9.88 -34.14 7.10
N ASP A 331 -9.69 -35.30 6.46
CA ASP A 331 -10.78 -36.18 6.04
C ASP A 331 -10.25 -37.61 5.82
N GLY A 332 -10.90 -38.59 6.43
CA GLY A 332 -10.59 -40.01 6.22
C GLY A 332 -9.16 -40.42 6.60
N GLY A 333 -8.61 -39.88 7.70
CA GLY A 333 -7.24 -40.15 8.14
C GLY A 333 -6.16 -39.49 7.26
N LYS A 334 -6.54 -38.51 6.43
CA LYS A 334 -5.64 -37.72 5.59
C LYS A 334 -5.72 -36.24 5.94
N ALA A 335 -4.62 -35.54 5.71
CA ALA A 335 -4.52 -34.09 5.88
C ALA A 335 -4.63 -33.38 4.52
N SER A 336 -5.33 -32.25 4.48
CA SER A 336 -5.41 -31.37 3.31
C SER A 336 -4.14 -30.55 3.19
N LEU A 337 -3.21 -30.97 2.34
CA LEU A 337 -1.90 -30.35 2.19
C LEU A 337 -1.76 -29.64 0.85
N LYS A 338 -0.97 -28.58 0.86
CA LYS A 338 -0.39 -28.01 -0.37
C LYS A 338 1.12 -27.92 -0.22
N VAL A 339 1.83 -28.28 -1.28
CA VAL A 339 3.30 -28.33 -1.32
C VAL A 339 3.77 -27.59 -2.55
N TYR A 340 4.73 -26.70 -2.35
CA TYR A 340 5.31 -25.87 -3.40
C TYR A 340 6.83 -25.87 -3.34
N GLY A 341 7.45 -25.76 -4.51
CA GLY A 341 8.84 -25.37 -4.70
C GLY A 341 8.97 -23.93 -5.20
N GLY A 342 10.21 -23.44 -5.28
CA GLY A 342 10.49 -22.07 -5.71
C GLY A 342 9.90 -21.01 -4.77
N ALA A 343 9.85 -21.30 -3.48
CA ALA A 343 9.41 -20.35 -2.47
C ALA A 343 10.34 -19.13 -2.41
N PHE A 344 9.75 -17.94 -2.37
CA PHE A 344 10.47 -16.68 -2.22
C PHE A 344 9.61 -15.66 -1.49
N ALA A 345 10.24 -14.62 -0.94
CA ALA A 345 9.53 -13.61 -0.18
C ALA A 345 9.83 -12.19 -0.66
N LEU A 346 8.83 -11.32 -0.53
CA LEU A 346 9.00 -9.87 -0.60
C LEU A 346 9.03 -9.33 0.82
N GLY A 347 10.14 -8.70 1.21
CA GLY A 347 10.31 -8.10 2.54
C GLY A 347 10.10 -6.59 2.50
N TYR A 348 9.55 -6.02 3.57
CA TYR A 348 9.30 -4.58 3.67
C TYR A 348 10.61 -3.78 3.64
N GLY A 349 10.79 -2.99 2.58
CA GLY A 349 12.01 -2.20 2.32
C GLY A 349 13.20 -3.01 1.82
N ALA A 350 13.05 -4.33 1.62
CA ALA A 350 14.12 -5.19 1.14
C ALA A 350 14.37 -5.00 -0.36
N ASP A 351 15.56 -5.38 -0.83
CA ASP A 351 15.85 -5.43 -2.26
C ASP A 351 14.93 -6.44 -2.95
N TYR A 352 14.38 -6.03 -4.09
CA TYR A 352 13.69 -6.96 -4.95
C TYR A 352 14.70 -7.88 -5.62
N ALA A 353 14.73 -9.16 -5.22
CA ALA A 353 15.83 -10.08 -5.55
C ALA A 353 16.11 -10.22 -7.07
N ARG A 354 15.09 -10.06 -7.92
CA ARG A 354 15.23 -10.16 -9.38
C ARG A 354 15.63 -8.86 -10.06
N ASP A 355 15.50 -7.73 -9.38
CA ASP A 355 15.94 -6.42 -9.85
C ASP A 355 16.29 -5.52 -8.65
N PRO A 356 17.53 -5.59 -8.13
CA PRO A 356 17.94 -4.92 -6.90
C PRO A 356 18.02 -3.38 -7.01
N ARG A 357 17.71 -2.82 -8.20
CA ARG A 357 17.46 -1.39 -8.39
C ARG A 357 16.18 -0.94 -7.67
N PHE A 358 15.29 -1.89 -7.34
CA PHE A 358 14.01 -1.63 -6.69
C PHE A 358 13.95 -2.23 -5.29
N ALA A 359 13.30 -1.52 -4.38
CA ALA A 359 12.92 -2.02 -3.05
C ALA A 359 11.46 -2.51 -3.07
N SER A 360 11.17 -3.58 -2.33
CA SER A 360 9.83 -4.15 -2.21
C SER A 360 9.07 -3.65 -0.99
N TRP A 361 7.78 -3.42 -1.15
CA TRP A 361 6.90 -2.96 -0.08
C TRP A 361 5.59 -3.75 -0.11
N PRO A 362 5.48 -4.82 0.70
CA PRO A 362 4.23 -5.54 0.83
C PRO A 362 3.12 -4.64 1.38
N VAL A 363 1.89 -4.86 0.92
CA VAL A 363 0.72 -4.05 1.31
C VAL A 363 -0.41 -4.97 1.71
N GLY A 364 -1.04 -4.69 2.85
CA GLY A 364 -2.24 -5.41 3.24
C GLY A 364 -3.05 -4.70 4.30
N CYS A 365 -4.13 -5.36 4.70
CA CYS A 365 -5.11 -4.82 5.63
C CYS A 365 -4.85 -5.28 7.06
N PRO A 366 -5.47 -4.64 8.07
CA PRO A 366 -5.30 -5.06 9.46
C PRO A 366 -5.72 -6.51 9.77
N THR A 367 -6.59 -7.11 8.95
CA THR A 367 -6.98 -8.53 9.09
C THR A 367 -6.08 -9.52 8.36
N GLY A 368 -5.01 -9.04 7.69
CA GLY A 368 -4.05 -9.91 7.00
C GLY A 368 -4.34 -10.22 5.53
N HIS A 369 -5.37 -9.62 4.93
CA HIS A 369 -5.56 -9.71 3.48
C HIS A 369 -4.46 -8.92 2.77
N SER A 370 -3.82 -9.54 1.79
CA SER A 370 -2.89 -8.83 0.91
C SER A 370 -3.66 -7.95 -0.06
N PHE A 371 -3.17 -6.74 -0.29
CA PHE A 371 -3.62 -5.87 -1.37
C PHE A 371 -2.51 -5.62 -2.38
N GLY A 372 -1.61 -6.58 -2.47
CA GLY A 372 -0.48 -6.59 -3.39
C GLY A 372 0.78 -5.98 -2.79
N TYR A 373 1.64 -5.46 -3.65
CA TYR A 373 2.96 -4.97 -3.28
C TYR A 373 3.40 -3.84 -4.20
N MET A 374 4.25 -2.96 -3.68
CA MET A 374 4.94 -1.95 -4.48
C MET A 374 6.40 -2.32 -4.71
N LEU A 375 6.93 -1.93 -5.86
CA LEU A 375 8.37 -1.91 -6.14
C LEU A 375 8.78 -0.47 -6.47
N THR A 376 9.70 0.11 -5.69
CA THR A 376 10.11 1.51 -5.85
C THR A 376 11.58 1.63 -6.23
N ASN A 377 11.95 2.53 -7.13
CA ASN A 377 13.36 2.78 -7.46
C ASN A 377 14.14 3.22 -6.21
N LYS A 378 15.36 2.70 -6.02
CA LYS A 378 16.20 3.06 -4.87
C LYS A 378 17.06 4.30 -5.13
N ASP A 379 17.50 4.46 -6.37
CA ASP A 379 18.40 5.54 -6.77
C ASP A 379 17.67 6.59 -7.62
N GLU A 380 18.23 7.80 -7.65
CA GLU A 380 17.76 8.86 -8.55
C GLU A 380 17.91 8.42 -10.01
N ILE A 381 16.87 8.63 -10.80
CA ILE A 381 16.85 8.36 -12.24
C ILE A 381 17.00 9.69 -12.96
N ARG A 382 17.94 9.78 -13.91
CA ARG A 382 18.13 10.92 -14.80
C ARG A 382 17.96 10.49 -16.24
N LEU A 383 17.14 11.22 -17.00
CA LEU A 383 16.83 10.94 -18.40
C LEU A 383 17.01 12.19 -19.26
N ARG A 384 17.86 12.08 -20.27
CA ARG A 384 17.97 13.07 -21.35
C ARG A 384 16.92 12.84 -22.43
N PRO A 385 16.65 13.85 -23.27
CA PRO A 385 15.93 13.63 -24.52
C PRO A 385 16.54 12.49 -25.34
N GLY A 386 15.70 11.55 -25.77
CA GLY A 386 16.06 10.32 -26.46
C GLY A 386 16.38 9.13 -25.55
N GLU A 387 16.39 9.29 -24.23
CA GLU A 387 16.66 8.21 -23.27
C GLU A 387 15.39 7.60 -22.69
N ALA A 388 15.54 6.38 -22.16
CA ALA A 388 14.47 5.65 -21.50
C ALA A 388 14.98 4.95 -20.24
N TYR A 389 14.13 4.87 -19.21
CA TYR A 389 14.37 4.06 -18.02
C TYR A 389 13.46 2.83 -18.01
N ALA A 390 14.05 1.65 -17.85
CA ALA A 390 13.32 0.41 -17.70
C ALA A 390 12.87 0.21 -16.25
N GLY A 391 11.56 -0.01 -16.06
CA GLY A 391 10.94 -0.45 -14.81
C GLY A 391 11.46 -1.82 -14.33
N PRO A 392 10.90 -2.36 -13.24
CA PRO A 392 11.32 -3.64 -12.67
C PRO A 392 11.31 -4.77 -13.70
N GLU A 393 12.41 -5.51 -13.82
CA GLU A 393 12.59 -6.60 -14.80
C GLU A 393 12.30 -6.18 -16.26
N GLY A 394 12.35 -4.88 -16.57
CA GLY A 394 11.99 -4.35 -17.90
C GLY A 394 10.50 -4.46 -18.24
N TYR A 395 9.61 -4.57 -17.25
CA TYR A 395 8.17 -4.78 -17.48
C TYR A 395 7.47 -3.62 -18.20
N PHE A 396 7.94 -2.39 -17.97
CA PHE A 396 7.54 -1.18 -18.68
C PHE A 396 8.74 -0.24 -18.79
N LYS A 397 8.59 0.86 -19.55
CA LYS A 397 9.59 1.92 -19.69
C LYS A 397 8.96 3.30 -19.57
N VAL A 398 9.75 4.24 -19.06
CA VAL A 398 9.50 5.68 -19.14
C VAL A 398 10.45 6.24 -20.19
N VAL A 399 9.92 6.90 -21.22
CA VAL A 399 10.69 7.39 -22.36
C VAL A 399 10.56 8.91 -22.45
N VAL A 400 11.68 9.63 -22.47
CA VAL A 400 11.71 11.08 -22.66
C VAL A 400 12.17 11.36 -24.09
N ASP A 401 11.25 11.75 -24.96
CA ASP A 401 11.55 11.97 -26.37
C ASP A 401 12.19 13.34 -26.61
N ALA A 402 11.66 14.39 -25.97
CA ALA A 402 12.12 15.76 -26.14
C ALA A 402 11.85 16.63 -24.91
N ALA A 403 12.78 17.56 -24.64
CA ALA A 403 12.64 18.63 -23.66
C ALA A 403 13.16 19.95 -24.24
N ASP A 404 12.55 21.06 -23.82
CA ASP A 404 12.96 22.42 -24.16
C ASP A 404 12.97 23.28 -22.89
N GLY A 405 14.15 23.75 -22.49
CA GLY A 405 14.34 24.47 -21.24
C GLY A 405 13.85 23.67 -20.02
N ALA A 406 12.82 24.17 -19.36
CA ALA A 406 12.18 23.53 -18.19
C ALA A 406 10.97 22.64 -18.56
N ALA A 407 10.61 22.55 -19.84
CA ALA A 407 9.46 21.80 -20.30
C ALA A 407 9.85 20.45 -20.91
N VAL A 408 9.12 19.40 -20.57
CA VAL A 408 9.15 18.09 -21.24
C VAL A 408 8.14 18.12 -22.36
N THR A 409 8.60 18.44 -23.57
CA THR A 409 7.74 18.66 -24.73
C THR A 409 7.20 17.37 -25.34
N ALA A 410 7.91 16.24 -25.15
CA ALA A 410 7.42 14.94 -25.54
C ALA A 410 7.99 13.82 -24.64
N TRP A 411 7.10 12.99 -24.11
CA TRP A 411 7.44 11.78 -23.34
C TRP A 411 6.25 10.82 -23.33
N HIS A 412 6.50 9.56 -23.04
CA HIS A 412 5.47 8.53 -22.97
C HIS A 412 5.92 7.35 -22.10
N VAL A 413 5.00 6.43 -21.86
CA VAL A 413 5.29 5.12 -21.24
C VAL A 413 5.00 3.99 -22.21
N GLU A 414 5.82 2.95 -22.14
CA GLU A 414 5.70 1.74 -22.96
C GLU A 414 5.63 0.49 -22.08
N ASP A 415 4.85 -0.52 -22.45
CA ASP A 415 4.95 -1.84 -21.85
C ASP A 415 6.07 -2.69 -22.49
N ARG A 416 6.34 -3.88 -21.95
CA ARG A 416 7.39 -4.78 -22.46
C ARG A 416 7.20 -5.24 -23.91
N ASP A 417 5.97 -5.20 -24.41
CA ASP A 417 5.62 -5.61 -25.77
C ASP A 417 5.70 -4.44 -26.76
N GLY A 418 6.02 -3.23 -26.27
CA GLY A 418 6.20 -2.02 -27.06
C GLY A 418 4.91 -1.24 -27.31
N ASN A 419 3.79 -1.58 -26.65
CA ASN A 419 2.60 -0.74 -26.71
C ASN A 419 2.85 0.54 -25.90
N ARG A 420 2.40 1.67 -26.43
CA ARG A 420 2.75 3.00 -25.90
C ARG A 420 1.50 3.77 -25.49
N SER A 421 1.64 4.64 -24.49
CA SER A 421 0.66 5.71 -24.25
C SER A 421 0.67 6.73 -25.38
N ILE A 422 -0.28 7.67 -25.36
CA ILE A 422 -0.16 8.91 -26.12
C ILE A 422 1.08 9.70 -25.67
N ASN A 423 1.47 10.72 -26.43
CA ASN A 423 2.42 11.71 -25.95
C ASN A 423 1.83 12.46 -24.74
N LEU A 424 2.57 12.47 -23.63
CA LEU A 424 2.20 13.08 -22.35
C LEU A 424 2.90 14.43 -22.12
N GLY A 425 3.76 14.85 -23.05
CA GLY A 425 4.49 16.11 -22.99
C GLY A 425 3.70 17.31 -23.51
N GLY A 426 4.24 18.50 -23.28
CA GLY A 426 3.67 19.77 -23.75
C GLY A 426 4.46 20.99 -23.28
N PRO A 427 4.15 22.19 -23.78
CA PRO A 427 4.90 23.41 -23.47
C PRO A 427 4.80 23.85 -22.00
N GLU A 428 3.76 23.40 -21.29
CA GLU A 428 3.55 23.70 -19.86
C GLU A 428 3.91 22.52 -18.93
N VAL A 429 4.38 21.40 -19.48
CA VAL A 429 4.66 20.17 -18.72
C VAL A 429 6.08 20.25 -18.17
N ALA A 430 6.23 20.45 -16.86
CA ALA A 430 7.54 20.62 -16.21
C ALA A 430 8.02 19.38 -15.43
N ASN A 431 7.31 18.26 -15.53
CA ASN A 431 7.59 17.00 -14.85
C ASN A 431 7.05 15.82 -15.67
N VAL A 432 7.38 14.60 -15.24
CA VAL A 432 6.85 13.35 -15.80
C VAL A 432 6.06 12.56 -14.76
N ASP A 433 5.44 13.26 -13.80
CA ASP A 433 4.63 12.61 -12.79
C ASP A 433 3.47 11.86 -13.46
N LEU A 434 3.14 10.69 -12.94
CA LEU A 434 2.28 9.72 -13.61
C LEU A 434 1.36 9.02 -12.62
N VAL A 435 0.11 8.85 -13.02
CA VAL A 435 -0.82 7.89 -12.44
C VAL A 435 -1.33 7.01 -13.56
N LEU A 436 -0.81 5.78 -13.62
CA LEU A 436 -1.23 4.76 -14.57
C LEU A 436 -2.01 3.66 -13.87
N GLY A 437 -3.15 3.27 -14.42
CA GLY A 437 -3.93 2.10 -14.01
C GLY A 437 -5.33 2.41 -13.50
N GLN A 438 -6.14 1.36 -13.33
CA GLN A 438 -7.55 1.41 -12.94
C GLN A 438 -7.86 0.67 -11.64
N GLY A 439 -6.83 0.15 -10.96
CA GLY A 439 -6.97 -0.50 -9.66
C GLY A 439 -7.56 0.41 -8.58
N ARG A 440 -7.78 -0.14 -7.39
CA ARG A 440 -8.33 0.60 -6.25
C ARG A 440 -7.45 1.80 -5.88
N VAL A 441 -6.13 1.64 -5.92
CA VAL A 441 -5.21 2.73 -5.60
C VAL A 441 -5.24 3.80 -6.69
N ALA A 442 -4.94 3.44 -7.94
CA ALA A 442 -4.82 4.39 -9.04
C ALA A 442 -6.18 5.00 -9.43
N GLY A 443 -7.18 4.14 -9.70
CA GLY A 443 -8.47 4.52 -10.26
C GLY A 443 -9.51 5.01 -9.26
N GLN A 444 -9.31 4.81 -7.95
CA GLN A 444 -10.26 5.30 -6.92
C GLN A 444 -9.58 6.25 -5.95
N ALA A 445 -8.60 5.78 -5.18
CA ALA A 445 -8.07 6.55 -4.06
C ALA A 445 -7.24 7.77 -4.51
N ILE A 446 -6.31 7.59 -5.44
CA ILE A 446 -5.47 8.69 -5.95
C ILE A 446 -6.32 9.69 -6.74
N LEU A 447 -7.21 9.22 -7.62
CA LEU A 447 -8.10 10.12 -8.36
C LEU A 447 -9.03 10.93 -7.46
N LYS A 448 -9.57 10.33 -6.39
CA LYS A 448 -10.34 11.06 -5.37
C LYS A 448 -9.53 12.18 -4.74
N ASP A 449 -8.29 11.88 -4.32
CA ASP A 449 -7.42 12.87 -3.68
C ASP A 449 -7.04 14.01 -4.64
N ILE A 450 -6.76 13.68 -5.91
CA ILE A 450 -6.40 14.70 -6.90
C ILE A 450 -7.62 15.54 -7.31
N GLY A 451 -8.79 14.93 -7.51
CA GLY A 451 -10.03 15.66 -7.78
C GLY A 451 -10.35 16.64 -6.64
N ARG A 452 -10.17 16.23 -5.39
CA ARG A 452 -10.30 17.11 -4.22
C ARG A 452 -9.29 18.26 -4.26
N ALA A 453 -8.01 17.96 -4.49
CA ALA A 453 -6.97 18.99 -4.56
C ALA A 453 -7.20 19.99 -5.70
N MET A 454 -7.69 19.52 -6.86
CA MET A 454 -8.09 20.37 -7.98
C MET A 454 -9.23 21.31 -7.59
N LEU A 455 -10.26 20.79 -6.92
CA LEU A 455 -11.39 21.60 -6.45
C LEU A 455 -10.93 22.67 -5.46
N THR A 456 -10.12 22.29 -4.45
CA THR A 456 -9.57 23.23 -3.47
C THR A 456 -8.78 24.36 -4.14
N ARG A 457 -7.89 24.04 -5.09
CA ARG A 457 -7.12 25.06 -5.81
C ARG A 457 -8.00 25.97 -6.67
N ALA A 458 -9.01 25.42 -7.34
CA ALA A 458 -9.90 26.21 -8.18
C ALA A 458 -10.68 27.25 -7.35
N TYR A 459 -11.24 26.83 -6.22
CA TYR A 459 -11.92 27.75 -5.31
C TYR A 459 -10.97 28.72 -4.62
N GLY A 460 -9.78 28.28 -4.20
CA GLY A 460 -8.76 29.15 -3.61
C GLY A 460 -8.32 30.27 -4.56
N ALA A 461 -8.09 29.93 -5.83
CA ALA A 461 -7.76 30.91 -6.87
C ALA A 461 -8.90 31.91 -7.10
N GLU A 462 -10.15 31.45 -7.15
CA GLU A 462 -11.32 32.32 -7.30
C GLU A 462 -11.48 33.27 -6.10
N VAL A 463 -11.33 32.76 -4.86
CA VAL A 463 -11.37 33.59 -3.64
C VAL A 463 -10.26 34.64 -3.66
N ALA A 464 -9.04 34.27 -4.08
CA ALA A 464 -7.93 35.21 -4.21
C ALA A 464 -8.23 36.30 -5.25
N LEU A 465 -8.80 35.94 -6.39
CA LEU A 465 -9.22 36.88 -7.43
C LEU A 465 -10.33 37.81 -6.93
N GLN A 466 -11.34 37.28 -6.24
CA GLN A 466 -12.43 38.07 -5.66
C GLN A 466 -11.91 39.06 -4.62
N ASN A 467 -11.01 38.62 -3.72
CA ASN A 467 -10.40 39.49 -2.72
C ASN A 467 -9.51 40.56 -3.36
N ALA A 468 -8.77 40.24 -4.43
CA ALA A 468 -7.97 41.21 -5.17
C ALA A 468 -8.83 42.23 -5.94
N ALA A 469 -10.03 41.84 -6.37
CA ALA A 469 -10.99 42.71 -7.07
C ALA A 469 -11.93 43.47 -6.13
N ALA A 470 -11.89 43.21 -4.82
CA ALA A 470 -12.79 43.80 -3.85
C ALA A 470 -12.45 45.29 -3.58
N PRO A 471 -13.46 46.18 -3.49
CA PRO A 471 -13.25 47.57 -3.08
C PRO A 471 -12.61 47.68 -1.70
N GLU A 472 -11.82 48.73 -1.48
CA GLU A 472 -11.19 49.00 -0.18
C GLU A 472 -12.25 49.08 0.94
N GLY A 473 -12.13 48.21 1.95
CA GLY A 473 -13.09 48.10 3.07
C GLY A 473 -14.20 47.06 2.89
N ALA A 474 -14.26 46.34 1.77
CA ALA A 474 -15.19 45.21 1.62
C ALA A 474 -14.77 44.00 2.48
N PRO A 475 -15.72 43.24 3.05
CA PRO A 475 -15.41 42.02 3.78
C PRO A 475 -14.77 40.99 2.85
N ALA A 476 -13.60 40.48 3.24
CA ALA A 476 -12.90 39.45 2.49
C ALA A 476 -13.75 38.17 2.40
N ALA A 477 -13.77 37.55 1.22
CA ALA A 477 -14.33 36.21 1.07
C ALA A 477 -13.55 35.25 1.96
N ALA A 478 -14.27 34.39 2.68
CA ALA A 478 -13.68 33.43 3.60
C ALA A 478 -12.70 32.53 2.83
N PRO A 479 -11.44 32.39 3.29
CA PRO A 479 -10.50 31.51 2.63
C PRO A 479 -11.03 30.08 2.66
N VAL A 480 -10.86 29.36 1.56
CA VAL A 480 -10.96 27.91 1.60
C VAL A 480 -9.88 27.45 2.56
N SER A 481 -10.24 26.65 3.57
CA SER A 481 -9.25 26.02 4.45
C SER A 481 -8.33 25.14 3.59
N GLU A 482 -7.14 25.65 3.29
CA GLU A 482 -6.11 24.93 2.55
C GLU A 482 -5.51 23.82 3.42
N PRO A 483 -5.24 22.63 2.88
CA PRO A 483 -4.18 21.80 3.43
C PRO A 483 -2.84 22.51 3.16
N PRO A 484 -1.91 22.62 4.12
CA PRO A 484 -0.60 23.19 3.87
C PRO A 484 0.09 22.40 2.76
N VAL A 485 0.46 23.06 1.66
CA VAL A 485 1.35 22.49 0.66
C VAL A 485 2.76 22.96 1.01
N SER A 486 3.71 22.03 1.09
CA SER A 486 5.13 22.38 1.16
C SER A 486 5.53 23.09 -0.13
N GLU A 487 5.78 24.39 -0.07
CA GLU A 487 6.33 25.15 -1.18
C GLU A 487 7.82 24.80 -1.35
N ALA A 488 8.15 24.11 -2.44
CA ALA A 488 9.45 24.32 -3.06
C ALA A 488 9.40 25.67 -3.78
N ALA A 489 10.15 26.65 -3.25
CA ALA A 489 10.16 28.03 -3.70
C ALA A 489 10.56 28.18 -5.18
N VAL A 490 9.73 28.86 -5.97
CA VAL A 490 10.18 29.72 -7.09
C VAL A 490 9.26 30.95 -7.18
N ALA A 491 9.86 32.13 -7.14
CA ALA A 491 9.24 33.46 -7.21
C ALA A 491 8.79 33.85 -8.65
N PRO A 492 7.99 34.93 -8.84
CA PRO A 492 6.94 35.00 -9.87
C PRO A 492 7.30 35.80 -11.14
N ALA A 493 6.51 35.60 -12.21
CA ALA A 493 6.08 36.66 -13.14
C ALA A 493 4.88 36.26 -14.04
N ALA A 494 3.78 37.03 -13.88
CA ALA A 494 2.84 37.58 -14.87
C ALA A 494 2.05 36.73 -15.91
N GLY A 495 0.74 37.01 -15.99
CA GLY A 495 -0.02 37.09 -17.25
C GLY A 495 -1.34 36.33 -17.29
N LEU A 496 -2.48 37.04 -17.25
CA LEU A 496 -3.80 36.49 -17.61
C LEU A 496 -3.79 36.05 -19.07
N THR A 497 -3.96 34.75 -19.35
CA THR A 497 -4.00 34.24 -20.72
C THR A 497 -5.43 34.26 -21.30
N PRO A 498 -5.59 34.50 -22.62
CA PRO A 498 -6.89 34.51 -23.31
C PRO A 498 -7.71 33.21 -23.19
N ALA A 499 -7.09 32.11 -22.78
CA ALA A 499 -7.74 30.81 -22.59
C ALA A 499 -8.78 30.82 -21.46
N LEU A 500 -8.57 31.65 -20.42
CA LEU A 500 -9.52 31.79 -19.31
C LEU A 500 -10.80 32.53 -19.76
N GLY A 501 -10.67 33.52 -20.65
CA GLY A 501 -11.80 34.24 -21.23
C GLY A 501 -12.69 33.36 -22.12
N LEU A 502 -12.09 32.43 -22.86
CA LEU A 502 -12.83 31.49 -23.70
C LEU A 502 -13.58 30.43 -22.87
N ALA A 503 -12.97 29.94 -21.80
CA ALA A 503 -13.59 28.97 -20.89
C ALA A 503 -14.82 29.55 -20.17
N CYS A 504 -14.75 30.81 -19.72
CA CYS A 504 -15.90 31.50 -19.12
C CYS A 504 -17.03 31.74 -20.12
N ALA A 505 -16.71 32.06 -21.39
CA ALA A 505 -17.72 32.27 -22.43
C ALA A 505 -18.46 30.98 -22.82
N VAL A 506 -17.76 29.84 -22.88
CA VAL A 506 -18.37 28.53 -23.18
C VAL A 506 -19.26 28.06 -22.03
N LEU A 507 -18.86 28.28 -20.78
CA LEU A 507 -19.69 27.99 -19.60
C LEU A 507 -20.96 28.84 -19.54
N ALA A 508 -20.88 30.13 -19.90
CA ALA A 508 -22.04 31.01 -19.96
C ALA A 508 -23.05 30.60 -21.05
N LEU A 509 -22.56 30.16 -22.21
CA LEU A 509 -23.41 29.67 -23.31
C LEU A 509 -24.05 28.30 -22.99
N ALA A 510 -23.33 27.40 -22.33
CA ALA A 510 -23.87 26.11 -21.90
C ALA A 510 -24.97 26.27 -20.84
N SER A 511 -24.79 27.21 -19.91
CA SER A 511 -25.77 27.54 -18.87
C SER A 511 -27.06 28.15 -19.46
N GLY A 512 -26.93 29.00 -20.48
CA GLY A 512 -28.07 29.57 -21.21
C GLY A 512 -28.85 28.53 -22.01
N ALA A 513 -28.18 27.58 -22.64
CA ALA A 513 -28.81 26.50 -23.40
C ALA A 513 -29.58 25.51 -22.51
N VAL A 514 -29.04 25.19 -21.33
CA VAL A 514 -29.72 24.34 -20.34
C VAL A 514 -30.93 25.06 -19.73
N GLY A 515 -30.80 26.35 -19.42
CA GLY A 515 -31.92 27.17 -18.93
C GLY A 515 -33.07 27.29 -19.94
N TYR A 516 -32.75 27.42 -21.23
CA TYR A 516 -33.74 27.48 -22.30
C TYR A 516 -34.52 26.17 -22.48
N GLU A 517 -33.87 25.01 -22.39
CA GLU A 517 -34.57 23.72 -22.53
C GLU A 517 -35.39 23.30 -21.30
N VAL A 518 -34.97 23.71 -20.09
CA VAL A 518 -35.79 23.52 -18.88
C VAL A 518 -37.06 24.39 -18.95
N ALA A 519 -36.96 25.63 -19.44
CA ALA A 519 -38.13 26.51 -19.62
C ALA A 519 -39.09 26.03 -20.73
N ARG A 520 -38.59 25.35 -21.76
CA ARG A 520 -39.41 24.80 -22.86
C ARG A 520 -40.21 23.56 -22.45
N ARG A 521 -39.68 22.72 -21.56
CA ARG A 521 -40.35 21.49 -21.08
C ARG A 521 -41.34 21.71 -19.94
N GLY A 522 -41.41 22.93 -19.39
CA GLY A 522 -42.28 23.31 -18.28
C GLY A 522 -43.60 24.00 -18.68
N LYS A 523 -44.08 23.83 -19.93
CA LYS A 523 -45.40 24.30 -20.38
C LYS A 523 -46.22 23.17 -20.98
#